data_AF-A0A2E1ZIW0-F1
#
_entry.id   AF-A0A2E1ZIW0-F1
#
_cell.length_a   1.000
_cell.length_b   1.000
_cell.length_c   1.000
_cell.angle_alpha   90.00
_cell.angle_beta   90.00
_cell.angle_gamma   90.00
#
_symmetry.space_group_name_H-M   'P 1'
#
loop_
_entity.id
_entity.type
_entity.pdbx_description
1 polymer ?
#
loop_
_entity_poly.entity_id
_entity_poly.type
_entity_poly.pdbx_seq_one_letter_code
_entity_poly.pdbx_strand_id
1 'polypeptide(L)'
;MLFGKQAETAAEYVKKGQMVYVEGRLQTRSWEQDGVKRYSTEIVSNEMQMLDSRGGAGVGQDFGNQPAAAPAQQAQPQAATQPQSAPANFDNFDDDIPF
;
A
#
# COMPACT_ATOMS: atom_id res chain seq x y z
N MET A 1 -1.71 14.13 -15.73
CA MET A 1 -0.56 13.99 -16.63
C MET A 1 0.70 13.87 -15.80
N LEU A 2 1.53 12.87 -16.12
CA LEU A 2 2.85 12.64 -15.54
C LEU A 2 3.90 12.94 -16.61
N PHE A 3 5.03 13.50 -16.23
CA PHE A 3 6.11 13.89 -17.15
C PHE A 3 7.47 13.43 -16.63
N GLY A 4 8.45 13.30 -17.53
CA GLY A 4 9.83 12.93 -17.20
C GLY A 4 9.93 11.63 -16.40
N LYS A 5 10.82 11.61 -15.40
CA LYS A 5 11.10 10.43 -14.58
C LYS A 5 9.85 9.81 -13.91
N GLN A 6 8.87 10.62 -13.50
CA GLN A 6 7.65 10.11 -12.89
C GLN A 6 6.79 9.32 -13.89
N ALA A 7 6.79 9.71 -15.16
CA ALA A 7 6.11 8.96 -16.21
C ALA A 7 6.79 7.62 -16.48
N GLU A 8 8.12 7.58 -16.46
CA GLU A 8 8.91 6.34 -16.62
C GLU A 8 8.62 5.37 -15.47
N THR A 9 8.69 5.84 -14.23
CA THR A 9 8.35 5.04 -13.04
C THR A 9 6.89 4.55 -13.09
N ALA A 10 5.95 5.40 -13.51
CA ALA A 10 4.57 4.98 -13.66
C ALA A 10 4.40 3.90 -14.74
N ALA A 11 5.09 4.04 -15.88
CA ALA A 11 5.02 3.06 -16.97
C ALA A 11 5.59 1.70 -16.56
N GLU A 12 6.63 1.67 -15.74
CA GLU A 12 7.29 0.44 -15.29
C GLU A 12 6.52 -0.26 -14.17
N TYR A 13 6.00 0.50 -13.18
CA TYR A 13 5.50 -0.08 -11.92
C TYR A 13 4.00 0.03 -11.72
N VAL A 14 3.32 1.02 -12.33
CA VAL A 14 1.89 1.26 -12.08
C VAL A 14 1.04 0.39 -13.01
N LYS A 15 0.23 -0.48 -12.41
CA LYS A 15 -0.75 -1.32 -13.10
C LYS A 15 -2.18 -0.88 -12.78
N LYS A 16 -3.11 -1.19 -13.69
CA LYS A 16 -4.54 -0.93 -13.46
C LYS A 16 -4.99 -1.57 -12.13
N GLY A 17 -5.68 -0.78 -11.31
CA GLY A 17 -6.21 -1.22 -10.02
C GLY A 17 -5.27 -0.96 -8.83
N GLN A 18 -4.02 -0.53 -9.06
CA GLN A 18 -3.15 -0.08 -7.98
C GLN A 18 -3.54 1.31 -7.50
N MET A 19 -3.40 1.52 -6.18
CA MET A 19 -3.62 2.81 -5.57
C MET A 19 -2.37 3.67 -5.68
N VAL A 20 -2.56 4.94 -6.03
CA VAL A 20 -1.48 5.93 -6.12
C VAL A 20 -1.95 7.25 -5.52
N TYR A 21 -1.06 7.91 -4.78
CA TYR A 21 -1.18 9.30 -4.40
C TYR A 21 -0.54 10.16 -5.48
N VAL A 22 -1.20 11.25 -5.86
CA VAL A 22 -0.71 12.21 -6.85
C VAL A 22 -0.93 13.62 -6.33
N GLU A 23 0.14 14.40 -6.29
CA GLU A 23 0.11 15.83 -5.98
C GLU A 23 0.46 16.64 -7.22
N GLY A 24 -0.21 17.78 -7.43
CA GLY A 24 0.08 18.63 -8.55
C GLY A 24 -0.84 19.84 -8.62
N ARG A 25 -0.96 20.40 -9.82
CA ARG A 25 -1.84 21.55 -10.10
C ARG A 25 -2.94 21.18 -11.07
N LEU A 26 -4.10 21.80 -10.92
CA LEU A 26 -5.17 21.74 -11.92
C LEU A 26 -4.80 22.59 -13.13
N GLN A 27 -4.98 22.03 -14.32
CA GLN A 27 -4.82 22.73 -15.58
C GLN A 27 -6.02 22.45 -16.47
N THR A 28 -6.70 23.51 -16.89
CA THR A 28 -7.79 23.42 -17.87
C THR A 28 -7.26 23.90 -19.21
N ARG A 29 -7.37 23.06 -20.25
CA ARG A 29 -7.04 23.42 -21.62
C ARG A 29 -8.28 23.35 -22.50
N SER A 30 -8.39 24.28 -23.44
CA SER A 30 -9.38 24.20 -24.51
C SER A 30 -8.72 23.74 -25.80
N TRP A 31 -9.42 22.91 -26.55
CA TRP A 31 -9.01 22.47 -27.88
C TRP A 31 -10.25 22.36 -28.76
N GLU A 32 -10.07 22.40 -30.08
CA GLU A 32 -11.17 22.32 -31.04
C GLU A 32 -11.13 20.95 -31.75
N GLN A 33 -12.29 20.33 -31.89
CA GLN A 33 -12.49 19.16 -32.74
C GLN A 33 -13.76 19.35 -33.54
N ASP A 34 -13.67 19.22 -34.86
CA ASP A 34 -14.82 19.30 -35.77
C ASP A 34 -15.61 20.62 -35.61
N GLY A 35 -14.92 21.73 -35.40
CA GLY A 35 -15.54 23.05 -35.16
C GLY A 35 -16.12 23.24 -33.76
N VAL A 36 -16.05 22.22 -32.88
CA VAL A 36 -16.57 22.28 -31.51
C VAL A 36 -15.44 22.50 -30.53
N LYS A 37 -15.52 23.60 -29.76
CA LYS A 37 -14.60 23.88 -28.65
C LYS A 37 -14.89 22.94 -27.49
N ARG A 38 -13.87 22.21 -27.03
CA ARG A 38 -13.91 21.29 -25.89
C ARG A 38 -12.94 21.73 -24.81
N TYR A 39 -13.22 21.34 -23.58
CA TYR A 39 -12.40 21.63 -22.41
C TYR A 39 -11.96 20.31 -21.76
N SER A 40 -10.71 20.24 -21.33
CA SER A 40 -10.16 19.14 -20.54
C SER A 40 -9.53 19.73 -19.29
N THR A 41 -9.93 19.24 -18.12
CA THR A 41 -9.31 19.58 -16.85
C THR A 41 -8.48 18.39 -16.39
N GLU A 42 -7.19 18.62 -16.21
CA GLU A 42 -6.20 17.59 -15.90
C GLU A 42 -5.40 18.02 -14.67
N ILE A 43 -4.91 17.06 -13.89
CA ILE A 43 -3.92 17.31 -12.85
C ILE A 43 -2.54 17.16 -13.49
N VAL A 44 -1.74 18.23 -13.51
CA VAL A 44 -0.32 18.16 -13.88
C VAL A 44 0.46 17.79 -12.64
N SER A 45 1.00 16.58 -12.62
CA SER A 45 1.68 15.98 -11.47
C SER A 45 3.02 16.68 -11.21
N ASN A 46 3.23 17.04 -9.94
CA ASN A 46 4.52 17.45 -9.39
C ASN A 46 5.16 16.30 -8.61
N GLU A 47 4.36 15.44 -7.97
CA GLU A 47 4.81 14.30 -7.18
C GLU A 47 3.81 13.13 -7.28
N MET A 48 4.32 11.90 -7.22
CA MET A 48 3.53 10.68 -7.23
C MET A 48 4.14 9.64 -6.30
N GLN A 49 3.29 8.96 -5.54
CA GLN A 49 3.67 7.86 -4.65
C GLN A 49 2.73 6.67 -4.84
N MET A 50 3.30 5.47 -4.96
CA MET A 50 2.52 4.24 -4.98
C MET A 50 2.03 3.92 -3.57
N LEU A 51 0.75 3.56 -3.45
CA LEU A 51 0.13 3.15 -2.19
C LEU A 51 -0.04 1.64 -2.24
N ASP A 52 0.67 0.93 -1.36
CA ASP A 52 0.49 -0.52 -1.25
C ASP A 52 -0.92 -0.82 -0.73
N SER A 53 -1.57 -1.78 -1.37
CA SER A 53 -2.88 -2.25 -0.93
C SER A 53 -2.63 -3.11 0.30
N ARG A 54 -2.85 -2.58 1.50
CA ARG A 54 -2.94 -3.39 2.73
C ARG A 54 -4.07 -4.42 2.56
N GLY A 55 -3.77 -5.57 1.95
CA GLY A 55 -4.76 -6.59 1.60
C GLY A 55 -4.48 -7.29 0.28
N GLY A 56 -3.29 -7.87 0.12
CA GLY A 56 -2.94 -8.64 -1.06
C GLY A 56 -1.70 -9.47 -0.84
N ALA A 57 -1.82 -10.53 -0.03
CA ALA A 57 -0.83 -11.60 -0.05
C ALA A 57 -0.64 -12.08 -1.50
N GLY A 58 0.60 -11.98 -1.99
CA GLY A 58 1.07 -12.70 -3.18
C GLY A 58 1.07 -11.93 -4.49
N VAL A 59 2.05 -11.04 -4.68
CA VAL A 59 2.67 -10.85 -5.99
C VAL A 59 4.11 -11.32 -5.89
N GLY A 60 4.37 -12.52 -6.42
CA GLY A 60 5.69 -12.93 -6.89
C GLY A 60 6.81 -12.87 -5.86
N GLN A 61 6.75 -13.78 -4.91
CA GLN A 61 7.85 -14.16 -4.05
C GLN A 61 9.02 -14.69 -4.93
N ASP A 62 9.87 -13.80 -5.46
CA ASP A 62 11.18 -14.15 -6.00
C ASP A 62 12.13 -14.45 -4.82
N PHE A 63 11.88 -15.57 -4.17
CA PHE A 63 12.83 -16.16 -3.25
C PHE A 63 13.69 -17.11 -4.07
N GLY A 64 14.83 -16.55 -4.50
CA GLY A 64 15.96 -17.30 -4.98
C GLY A 64 16.20 -18.55 -4.13
N ASN A 65 16.04 -19.68 -4.81
CA ASN A 65 16.53 -21.01 -4.52
C ASN A 65 17.67 -21.06 -3.48
N GLN A 66 17.32 -21.33 -2.22
CA GLN A 66 18.29 -21.77 -1.20
C GLN A 66 17.70 -22.95 -0.43
N PRO A 67 18.25 -24.17 -0.57
CA PRO A 67 17.83 -25.29 0.26
C PRO A 67 18.21 -25.00 1.72
N ALA A 68 17.20 -24.84 2.57
CA ALA A 68 17.37 -24.68 4.00
C ALA A 68 17.92 -25.99 4.59
N ALA A 69 19.19 -25.99 5.00
CA ALA A 69 19.76 -27.03 5.84
C ALA A 69 19.10 -26.94 7.23
N ALA A 70 18.41 -28.01 7.63
CA ALA A 70 17.78 -28.12 8.94
C ALA A 70 18.84 -28.16 10.06
N PRO A 71 18.79 -27.27 11.07
CA PRO A 71 19.56 -27.46 12.28
C PRO A 71 18.91 -28.55 13.16
N ALA A 72 19.73 -29.52 13.55
CA ALA A 72 19.34 -30.60 14.45
C ALA A 72 18.95 -30.05 15.83
N GLN A 73 17.69 -30.27 16.23
CA GLN A 73 17.16 -29.96 17.54
C GLN A 73 17.64 -31.02 18.55
N GLN A 74 18.56 -30.63 19.43
CA GLN A 74 18.86 -31.36 20.66
C GLN A 74 17.71 -31.15 21.65
N ALA A 75 17.11 -32.25 22.08
CA ALA A 75 16.13 -32.29 23.16
C ALA A 75 16.84 -32.29 24.52
N GLN A 76 16.34 -31.51 25.48
CA GLN A 76 16.36 -31.87 26.91
C GLN A 76 15.23 -31.14 27.68
N PRO A 77 14.71 -31.74 28.78
CA PRO A 77 13.33 -31.56 29.24
C PRO A 77 13.15 -30.74 30.53
N GLN A 78 11.97 -30.10 30.60
CA GLN A 78 10.98 -30.10 31.70
C GLN A 78 11.30 -29.43 33.07
N ALA A 79 10.58 -28.34 33.36
CA ALA A 79 9.93 -27.95 34.64
C ALA A 79 9.27 -26.56 34.42
N ALA A 80 8.17 -26.09 34.99
CA ALA A 80 7.04 -26.59 35.78
C ALA A 80 6.02 -25.40 35.81
N THR A 81 4.70 -25.68 35.82
CA THR A 81 3.56 -24.94 36.50
C THR A 81 3.59 -23.40 36.59
N GLN A 82 2.56 -22.57 36.34
CA GLN A 82 1.09 -22.65 36.36
C GLN A 82 0.53 -21.24 35.92
N PRO A 83 -0.80 -20.97 35.83
CA PRO A 83 -1.42 -20.13 34.80
C PRO A 83 -1.91 -18.73 35.23
N GLN A 84 -2.06 -17.88 34.19
CA GLN A 84 -3.20 -16.99 33.89
C GLN A 84 -3.69 -15.95 34.92
N SER A 85 -3.54 -14.68 34.52
CA SER A 85 -4.51 -13.62 34.85
C SER A 85 -4.53 -12.56 33.75
N ALA A 86 -5.60 -12.52 32.98
CA ALA A 86 -6.10 -11.34 32.26
C ALA A 86 -7.63 -11.33 32.44
N PRO A 87 -8.34 -10.19 32.32
CA PRO A 87 -7.88 -8.82 32.05
C PRO A 87 -8.34 -7.81 33.12
N ALA A 88 -7.63 -6.69 33.26
CA ALA A 88 -8.20 -5.49 33.88
C ALA A 88 -8.94 -4.71 32.78
N ASN A 89 -10.27 -4.73 32.85
CA ASN A 89 -11.24 -3.79 32.27
C ASN A 89 -10.74 -2.94 31.08
N PHE A 90 -10.80 -3.49 29.86
CA PHE A 90 -10.82 -2.70 28.63
C PHE A 90 -12.25 -2.26 28.23
N ASP A 91 -13.30 -2.82 28.86
CA ASP A 91 -14.71 -2.48 28.57
C ASP A 91 -15.08 -1.03 28.93
N ASN A 92 -14.33 -0.37 29.81
CA ASN A 92 -14.64 1.00 30.23
C ASN A 92 -14.19 2.10 29.24
N PHE A 93 -13.43 1.76 28.20
CA PHE A 93 -12.94 2.74 27.20
C PHE A 93 -13.84 2.84 25.96
N ASP A 94 -14.74 1.87 25.74
CA ASP A 94 -15.67 1.89 24.60
C ASP A 94 -16.93 2.72 24.89
N ASP A 95 -17.29 2.89 26.17
CA ASP A 95 -18.53 3.56 26.61
C ASP A 95 -18.42 5.10 26.75
N ASP A 96 -17.23 5.70 26.61
CA ASP A 96 -17.00 7.13 26.92
C ASP A 96 -16.38 7.94 25.76
N ILE A 97 -16.77 7.62 24.51
CA ILE A 97 -16.46 8.45 23.33
C ILE A 97 -17.68 9.31 22.98
N PRO A 98 -17.73 10.60 23.38
CA PRO A 98 -18.76 11.52 22.91
C PRO A 98 -18.56 11.89 21.42
N PHE A 99 -19.68 12.07 20.72
CA PHE A 99 -19.80 12.56 19.34
C PHE A 99 -19.32 14.00 19.16
#